data_AF-A0A7C2DIF7-F1
#
_entry.id   AF-A0A7C2DIF7-F1
#
_cell.length_a   1.000
_cell.length_b   1.000
_cell.length_c   1.000
_cell.angle_alpha   90.00
_cell.angle_beta   90.00
_cell.angle_gamma   90.00
#
_symmetry.space_group_name_H-M   'P 1'
#
loop_
_entity.id
_entity.type
_entity.pdbx_description
1 polymer ?
#
loop_
_entity_poly.entity_id
_entity_poly.type
_entity_poly.pdbx_seq_one_letter_code
_entity_poly.pdbx_strand_id
1 'polypeptide(L)'
;MSPELLQKLERIAALDIGLIPAAGISTHFIFERGGFVVLVERRGMDFGGIGSPGKLVEGHGFAALVRRDGQDWFVARGAEWPAAPGEAEAARKLFTDLKAALESGSGSHSSCLM
;
A
#
# COMPACT_ATOMS: atom_id res chain seq x y z
N MET A 1 16.39 -14.67 0.80
CA MET A 1 14.98 -14.25 0.68
C MET A 1 14.12 -15.42 1.11
N SER A 2 13.16 -15.25 2.04
CA SER A 2 12.36 -16.38 2.52
C SER A 2 11.32 -16.80 1.48
N PRO A 3 10.92 -18.09 1.42
CA PRO A 3 9.86 -18.57 0.53
C PRO A 3 8.52 -17.86 0.76
N GLU A 4 8.22 -17.48 2.01
CA GLU A 4 7.01 -16.74 2.37
C GLU A 4 7.02 -15.32 1.79
N LEU A 5 8.16 -14.63 1.86
CA LEU A 5 8.32 -13.30 1.28
C LEU A 5 8.20 -13.35 -0.25
N LEU A 6 8.76 -14.37 -0.88
CA LEU A 6 8.61 -14.57 -2.33
C LEU A 6 7.14 -14.75 -2.71
N GLN A 7 6.39 -15.60 -2.01
CA GLN A 7 4.96 -15.78 -2.27
C GLN A 7 4.15 -14.50 -2.07
N LYS A 8 4.45 -13.70 -1.04
CA LYS A 8 3.82 -12.38 -0.87
C LYS A 8 4.07 -11.50 -2.09
N LEU A 9 5.31 -11.43 -2.57
CA LEU A 9 5.69 -10.63 -3.75
C LEU A 9 5.04 -11.14 -5.04
N GLU A 10 4.96 -12.45 -5.25
CA GLU A 10 4.29 -13.07 -6.40
C GLU A 10 2.80 -12.72 -6.43
N ARG A 11 2.12 -12.76 -5.27
CA ARG A 11 0.71 -12.36 -5.16
C ARG A 11 0.50 -10.87 -5.45
N ILE A 12 1.40 -10.02 -4.97
CA ILE A 12 1.37 -8.57 -5.24
C ILE A 12 1.55 -8.31 -6.74
N ALA A 13 2.52 -8.98 -7.38
CA ALA A 13 2.76 -8.86 -8.81
C ALA A 13 1.57 -9.35 -9.65
N ALA A 14 0.91 -10.43 -9.24
CA ALA A 14 -0.29 -10.94 -9.90
C ALA A 14 -1.51 -9.99 -9.82
N LEU A 15 -1.45 -8.96 -8.98
CA LEU A 15 -2.48 -7.92 -8.83
C LEU A 15 -2.13 -6.62 -9.57
N ASP A 16 -1.10 -6.65 -10.41
CA ASP A 16 -0.52 -5.49 -11.12
C ASP A 16 -0.09 -4.37 -10.15
N ILE A 17 0.36 -4.73 -8.95
CA ILE A 17 0.87 -3.78 -7.96
C ILE A 17 2.40 -3.74 -8.09
N GLY A 18 2.92 -2.56 -8.46
CA GLY A 18 4.34 -2.30 -8.58
C GLY A 18 4.99 -1.81 -7.28
N LEU A 19 6.32 -1.79 -7.26
CA LEU A 19 7.12 -1.14 -6.23
C LEU A 19 7.84 0.06 -6.84
N ILE A 20 7.68 1.24 -6.25
CA ILE A 20 8.44 2.44 -6.66
C ILE A 20 9.78 2.44 -5.92
N PRO A 21 10.92 2.48 -6.63
CA PRO A 21 12.21 2.75 -6.02
C PRO A 21 12.25 4.21 -5.52
N ALA A 22 12.13 4.40 -4.21
CA ALA A 22 12.22 5.72 -3.59
C ALA A 22 13.59 5.92 -2.94
N ALA A 23 14.55 6.40 -3.72
CA ALA A 23 15.87 6.76 -3.21
C ALA A 23 15.72 7.80 -2.07
N GLY A 24 16.18 7.44 -0.87
CA GLY A 24 16.06 8.27 0.34
C GLY A 24 14.93 7.90 1.29
N ILE A 25 14.03 6.98 0.93
CA ILE A 25 13.00 6.44 1.85
C ILE A 25 13.42 5.05 2.30
N SER A 26 14.06 4.99 3.48
CA SER A 26 14.55 3.75 4.08
C SER A 26 13.57 3.10 5.05
N THR A 27 12.47 3.77 5.39
CA THR A 27 11.50 3.33 6.40
C THR A 27 10.26 2.66 5.81
N HIS A 28 9.96 2.87 4.52
CA HIS A 28 8.76 2.34 3.87
C HIS A 28 9.07 1.78 2.47
N PHE A 29 8.32 0.75 2.09
CA PHE A 29 8.10 0.38 0.70
C PHE A 29 6.94 1.21 0.16
N ILE A 30 7.01 1.60 -1.11
CA ILE A 30 5.94 2.31 -1.80
C ILE A 30 5.38 1.36 -2.86
N PHE A 31 4.16 0.89 -2.62
CA PHE A 31 3.42 0.09 -3.59
C PHE A 31 2.53 1.00 -4.42
N GLU A 32 2.47 0.76 -5.72
CA GLU A 32 1.76 1.60 -6.67
C GLU A 32 0.87 0.76 -7.59
N ARG A 33 -0.29 1.31 -7.93
CA ARG A 33 -1.13 0.84 -9.04
C ARG A 33 -2.02 1.95 -9.56
N GLY A 34 -1.92 2.25 -10.85
CA GLY A 34 -2.80 3.21 -11.54
C GLY A 34 -2.68 4.64 -11.01
N GLY A 35 -1.49 5.08 -10.57
CA GLY A 35 -1.23 6.41 -10.03
C GLY A 35 -1.56 6.56 -8.54
N PHE A 36 -2.05 5.51 -7.89
CA PHE A 36 -2.31 5.48 -6.45
C PHE A 36 -1.22 4.70 -5.73
N VAL A 37 -0.95 5.08 -4.49
CA VAL A 37 0.11 4.46 -3.69
C VAL A 37 -0.36 4.06 -2.30
N VAL A 38 0.30 3.06 -1.74
CA VAL A 38 0.22 2.67 -0.33
C VAL A 38 1.64 2.55 0.22
N LEU A 39 1.90 3.22 1.34
CA LEU A 39 3.17 3.10 2.06
C LEU A 39 3.06 1.95 3.04
N VAL A 40 4.01 1.02 2.98
CA VAL A 40 4.10 -0.12 3.90
C VAL A 40 5.42 -0.03 4.65
N GLU A 41 5.36 0.00 5.97
CA GLU A 41 6.54 0.07 6.84
C GLU A 41 7.51 -1.07 6.54
N ARG A 42 8.81 -0.78 6.57
CA ARG A 42 9.89 -1.77 6.51
C ARG A 42 10.16 -2.29 7.91
N ARG A 43 9.91 -3.59 8.14
CA ARG A 43 10.27 -4.28 9.38
C ARG A 43 11.38 -5.28 9.09
N GLY A 44 12.63 -4.79 9.06
CA GLY A 44 13.78 -5.58 8.62
C GLY A 44 13.62 -5.97 7.15
N MET A 45 13.53 -7.28 6.88
CA MET A 45 13.31 -7.83 5.54
C MET A 45 11.84 -8.12 5.22
N ASP A 46 10.91 -7.85 6.14
CA ASP A 46 9.47 -8.08 5.95
C ASP A 46 8.68 -6.77 6.00
N PHE A 47 7.38 -6.88 5.78
CA PHE A 47 6.41 -5.80 5.79
C PHE A 47 5.84 -5.57 7.20
N GLY A 48 5.81 -4.31 7.62
CA GLY A 48 5.21 -3.86 8.88
C GLY A 48 3.81 -3.28 8.69
N GLY A 49 3.53 -2.15 9.36
CA GLY A 49 2.25 -1.46 9.25
C GLY A 49 1.91 -1.01 7.83
N ILE A 50 0.65 -1.16 7.43
CA ILE A 50 0.12 -0.69 6.15
C ILE A 50 -0.54 0.67 6.37
N GLY A 51 0.00 1.71 5.71
CA GLY A 51 -0.54 3.06 5.75
C GLY A 51 -1.83 3.22 4.94
N SER A 52 -2.48 4.38 5.11
CA SER A 52 -3.62 4.76 4.28
C SER A 52 -3.23 4.87 2.80
N PRO A 53 -4.13 4.54 1.86
CA PRO A 53 -3.88 4.79 0.44
C PRO A 53 -3.84 6.29 0.13
N GLY A 54 -3.21 6.65 -0.98
CA GLY A 54 -3.07 8.04 -1.39
C GLY A 54 -2.49 8.16 -2.80
N LYS A 55 -1.88 9.32 -3.07
CA LYS A 55 -1.16 9.63 -4.31
C LYS A 55 0.22 10.19 -4.00
N LEU A 56 1.16 10.02 -4.94
CA LEU A 56 2.36 10.85 -4.98
C LEU A 56 2.10 12.02 -5.93
N VAL A 57 2.30 13.23 -5.43
CA VAL A 57 2.06 14.47 -6.17
C VAL A 57 3.36 15.26 -6.24
N GLU A 58 3.74 15.66 -7.44
CA GLU A 58 4.93 16.50 -7.65
C GLU A 58 4.82 17.79 -6.83
N GLY A 59 5.89 18.17 -6.15
CA GLY A 59 5.92 19.35 -5.26
C GLY A 59 5.22 19.19 -3.91
N HIS A 60 4.33 18.20 -3.74
CA HIS A 60 3.56 18.01 -2.50
C HIS A 60 3.85 16.69 -1.76
N GLY A 61 4.50 15.74 -2.42
CA GLY A 61 4.83 14.43 -1.84
C GLY A 61 3.59 13.54 -1.71
N PHE A 62 3.49 12.80 -0.60
CA PHE A 62 2.37 11.90 -0.35
C PHE A 62 1.10 12.67 0.06
N ALA A 63 0.02 12.45 -0.69
CA ALA A 63 -1.30 12.97 -0.42
C ALA A 63 -2.21 11.82 0.05
N ALA A 64 -2.57 11.79 1.34
CA ALA A 64 -3.39 10.73 1.91
C ALA A 64 -4.86 10.87 1.48
N LEU A 65 -5.51 9.75 1.16
CA LEU A 65 -6.95 9.71 0.98
C LEU A 65 -7.64 9.74 2.35
N VAL A 66 -8.47 10.74 2.58
CA VAL A 66 -9.29 10.89 3.78
C VAL A 66 -10.74 11.10 3.42
N ARG A 67 -11.66 10.70 4.31
CA ARG A 67 -13.09 10.99 4.18
C ARG A 67 -13.49 12.03 5.21
N ARG A 68 -14.15 13.11 4.77
CA ARG A 68 -14.66 14.20 5.60
C ARG A 68 -16.05 14.57 5.10
N ASP A 69 -17.02 14.64 6.02
CA ASP A 69 -18.39 15.06 5.72
C ASP A 69 -19.04 14.31 4.54
N GLY A 70 -18.74 13.02 4.40
CA GLY A 70 -19.25 12.17 3.34
C GLY A 70 -18.51 12.29 1.99
N GLN A 71 -17.52 13.16 1.87
CA GLN A 71 -16.72 13.37 0.66
C GLN A 71 -15.29 12.85 0.85
N ASP A 72 -14.70 12.33 -0.23
CA ASP A 72 -13.31 11.91 -0.26
C ASP A 72 -12.38 13.03 -0.72
N TRP A 73 -11.26 13.17 -0.04
CA TRP A 73 -10.26 14.21 -0.23
C TRP A 73 -8.87 13.61 -0.28
N PHE A 74 -7.99 14.19 -1.09
CA PHE A 74 -6.55 13.99 -0.99
C PHE A 74 -5.94 15.14 -0.20
N VAL A 75 -5.19 14.80 0.85
CA VAL A 75 -4.59 15.78 1.76
C VAL A 75 -3.08 15.56 1.80
N ALA A 76 -2.35 16.58 1.35
CA ALA A 76 -0.90 16.65 1.39
C ALA A 76 -0.43 17.79 2.30
N ARG A 77 0.88 17.93 2.48
CA ARG A 77 1.43 19.07 3.23
C ARG A 77 1.12 20.37 2.50
N GLY A 78 0.27 21.21 3.09
CA GLY A 78 -0.06 22.55 2.59
C GLY A 78 -1.01 22.58 1.39
N ALA A 79 -1.62 21.45 1.03
CA ALA A 79 -2.60 21.38 -0.04
C ALA A 79 -3.64 20.27 0.22
N GLU A 80 -4.88 20.52 -0.17
CA GLU A 80 -5.94 19.52 -0.19
C GLU A 80 -6.89 19.77 -1.35
N TRP A 81 -7.46 18.71 -1.90
CA TRP A 81 -8.43 18.77 -2.99
C TRP A 81 -9.38 17.58 -2.94
N PRO A 82 -10.62 17.73 -3.46
CA PRO A 82 -11.55 16.61 -3.52
C PRO A 82 -11.03 15.53 -4.47
N ALA A 83 -11.28 14.27 -4.15
CA ALA A 83 -11.01 13.15 -5.05
C ALA A 83 -11.93 13.25 -6.28
N ALA A 84 -11.37 13.08 -7.47
CA ALA A 84 -12.18 13.01 -8.68
C ALA A 84 -13.01 11.71 -8.70
N PRO A 85 -14.09 11.64 -9.51
CA PRO A 85 -14.92 10.44 -9.59
C PRO A 85 -14.11 9.18 -9.88
N GLY A 86 -14.27 8.14 -9.06
CA GLY A 86 -13.57 6.85 -9.20
C GLY A 86 -12.19 6.79 -8.54
N GLU A 87 -11.59 7.92 -8.15
CA GLU A 87 -10.24 7.93 -7.57
C GLU A 87 -10.20 7.34 -6.17
N ALA A 88 -11.19 7.66 -5.35
CA ALA A 88 -11.29 7.12 -4.00
C ALA A 88 -11.51 5.61 -4.02
N GLU A 89 -12.35 5.11 -4.93
CA GLU A 89 -12.59 3.70 -5.13
C GLU A 89 -11.33 2.96 -5.59
N ALA A 90 -10.60 3.53 -6.57
CA ALA A 90 -9.36 2.95 -7.07
C ALA A 90 -8.27 2.86 -5.98
N ALA A 91 -8.07 3.93 -5.21
CA ALA A 91 -7.16 3.98 -4.08
C ALA A 91 -7.52 2.97 -2.98
N ARG A 92 -8.80 2.87 -2.62
CA ARG A 92 -9.30 1.90 -1.64
C ARG A 92 -9.14 0.47 -2.15
N LYS A 93 -9.35 0.23 -3.44
CA LYS A 93 -9.14 -1.08 -4.06
C LYS A 93 -7.68 -1.50 -3.99
N LEU A 94 -6.74 -0.60 -4.27
CA LEU A 94 -5.31 -0.86 -4.08
C LEU A 94 -5.00 -1.27 -2.64
N PHE A 95 -5.48 -0.50 -1.66
CA PHE A 95 -5.28 -0.82 -0.24
C PHE A 95 -5.81 -2.20 0.14
N THR A 96 -7.04 -2.52 -0.24
CA THR A 96 -7.68 -3.80 0.08
C THR A 96 -6.93 -4.98 -0.56
N ASP A 97 -6.59 -4.85 -1.84
CA ASP A 97 -5.88 -5.92 -2.58
C ASP A 97 -4.48 -6.15 -2.00
N LEU A 98 -3.73 -5.07 -1.72
CA LEU A 98 -2.40 -5.16 -1.13
C LEU A 98 -2.44 -5.77 0.27
N LYS A 99 -3.37 -5.33 1.11
CA LYS A 99 -3.55 -5.87 2.46
C LYS A 99 -3.84 -7.37 2.41
N ALA A 100 -4.76 -7.79 1.55
CA ALA A 100 -5.06 -9.20 1.37
C ALA A 100 -3.83 -10.00 0.92
N ALA A 101 -3.04 -9.50 -0.04
CA ALA A 101 -1.83 -10.17 -0.53
C ALA A 101 -0.75 -10.35 0.55
N LEU A 102 -0.62 -9.36 1.44
CA LEU A 102 0.34 -9.36 2.55
C LEU A 102 -0.09 -10.27 3.72
N GLU A 103 -1.38 -10.31 4.04
CA GLU A 103 -1.93 -11.07 5.18
C GLU A 103 -2.26 -12.55 4.84
N SER A 104 -2.46 -12.91 3.57
CA SER A 104 -2.81 -14.28 3.14
C SER A 104 -1.67 -15.32 3.29
N GLY A 105 -0.60 -15.01 4.02
CA GLY A 105 0.54 -15.91 4.26
C GLY A 105 0.81 -16.22 5.74
N SER A 106 0.08 -15.64 6.68
CA SER A 106 0.36 -15.75 8.12
C SER A 106 -0.25 -16.97 8.82
N GLY A 107 -0.72 -17.98 8.07
CA GLY A 107 -1.37 -19.16 8.63
C GLY A 107 -0.97 -20.46 7.94
N SER A 108 -0.03 -21.20 8.55
CA SER A 108 -0.18 -22.61 8.95
C SER A 108 1.18 -23.34 8.97
N HIS A 109 1.92 -23.15 10.06
CA HIS A 109 2.86 -24.15 10.57
C HIS A 109 2.39 -24.58 11.97
N SER A 110 1.15 -25.08 12.08
CA SER A 110 0.82 -25.99 13.18
C SER A 110 1.37 -27.36 12.83
N SER A 111 2.64 -27.56 13.17
CA SER A 111 3.20 -28.88 13.41
C SER A 111 2.38 -29.54 14.51
N CYS A 112 1.43 -30.39 14.15
CA CYS A 112 0.91 -31.41 15.05
C CYS A 112 1.42 -32.75 14.54
N LEU A 113 2.61 -33.10 15.02
CA LEU A 113 3.05 -34.49 15.15
C LEU A 113 2.17 -35.10 16.24
N MET A 114 1.29 -36.04 15.88
CA MET A 114 1.03 -37.32 16.56
C MET A 114 0.30 -38.26 15.61
#